data_AF-A0AA97AZ36-F1
#
_entry.id   AF-A0AA97AZ36-F1
#
_cell.length_a   1.000
_cell.length_b   1.000
_cell.length_c   1.000
_cell.angle_alpha   90.00
_cell.angle_beta   90.00
_cell.angle_gamma   90.00
#
_symmetry.space_group_name_H-M   'P 1'
#
loop_
_entity.id
_entity.type
_entity.pdbx_description
1 polymer ?
#
loop_
_entity_poly.entity_id
_entity_poly.type
_entity_poly.pdbx_seq_one_letter_code
_entity_poly.pdbx_strand_id
1 'polypeptide(L)'
;MEPGPASTEALTPQALEDSRRLGTTSVLHLVQALSGAGWRDAPRLWLATRGARSAGKVAERVAVAQAPLLGLGQVLAVEQPELRCTRVDLEGGADVAADALLRELSSTSFEDQTAWRGGTRRVARLARAADALSAHEPATLLREDGTYLITGASVAWGWNSRAGSFPRAHVTCC
;
A
#
# COMPACT_ATOMS: atom_id res chain seq x y z
N MET A 1 18.61 -11.43 17.03
CA MET A 1 17.75 -11.51 15.85
C MET A 1 16.62 -10.52 16.09
N GLU A 2 16.84 -9.26 15.70
CA GLU A 2 15.84 -8.20 15.86
C GLU A 2 14.60 -8.57 15.02
N PRO A 3 13.38 -8.49 15.58
CA PRO A 3 12.17 -8.75 14.80
C PRO A 3 12.10 -7.74 13.66
N GLY A 4 12.09 -8.24 12.43
CA GLY A 4 11.94 -7.40 11.25
C GLY A 4 10.63 -6.59 11.33
N PRO A 5 10.56 -5.40 10.69
CA PRO A 5 9.46 -4.43 10.81
C PRO A 5 8.08 -4.94 10.32
N ALA A 6 7.99 -6.20 9.92
CA ALA A 6 6.80 -6.83 9.38
C ALA A 6 6.14 -7.83 10.35
N SER A 7 6.67 -8.10 11.55
CA SER A 7 6.00 -9.05 12.48
C SER A 7 4.65 -8.51 12.98
N THR A 8 3.60 -9.33 12.88
CA THR A 8 2.26 -8.99 13.41
C THR A 8 2.27 -8.68 14.91
N GLU A 9 3.20 -9.29 15.66
CA GLU A 9 3.45 -8.98 17.08
C GLU A 9 3.94 -7.55 17.33
N ALA A 10 4.49 -6.88 16.32
CA ALA A 10 4.91 -5.47 16.39
C ALA A 10 3.78 -4.47 16.06
N LEU A 11 2.60 -4.93 15.60
CA LEU A 11 1.44 -4.08 15.29
C LEU A 11 0.63 -3.75 16.54
N THR A 12 1.25 -3.08 17.50
CA THR A 12 0.52 -2.52 18.66
C THR A 12 -0.18 -1.22 18.26
N PRO A 13 -1.24 -0.79 18.98
CA PRO A 13 -1.88 0.51 18.74
C PRO A 13 -0.87 1.66 18.79
N GLN A 14 0.08 1.60 19.74
CA GLN A 14 1.12 2.61 19.89
C GLN A 14 2.08 2.61 18.68
N ALA A 15 2.54 1.43 18.24
CA ALA A 15 3.42 1.33 17.06
C ALA A 15 2.73 1.81 15.77
N LEU A 16 1.42 1.58 15.64
CA LEU A 16 0.63 2.09 14.52
C LEU A 16 0.50 3.62 14.58
N GLU A 17 0.23 4.18 15.77
CA GLU A 17 0.15 5.62 15.97
C GLU A 17 1.51 6.31 15.70
N ASP A 18 2.61 5.72 16.16
CA ASP A 18 3.95 6.21 15.87
C ASP A 18 4.26 6.13 14.37
N SER A 19 3.88 5.04 13.70
CA SER A 19 4.02 4.88 12.24
C SER A 19 3.19 5.90 11.46
N ARG A 20 1.96 6.19 11.91
CA ARG A 20 1.08 7.21 11.33
C ARG A 20 1.70 8.61 11.48
N ARG A 21 2.18 8.92 12.69
CA ARG A 21 2.79 10.21 13.03
C ARG A 21 4.05 10.44 12.18
N LEU A 22 4.97 9.48 12.18
CA LEU A 22 6.28 9.59 11.50
C LEU A 22 6.20 9.37 9.98
N GLY A 23 5.16 8.68 9.50
CA GLY A 23 4.90 8.45 8.09
C GLY A 23 3.97 9.49 7.51
N THR A 24 2.68 9.15 7.42
CA THR A 24 1.67 9.94 6.70
C THR A 24 1.54 11.37 7.21
N THR A 25 1.52 11.59 8.52
CA THR A 25 1.35 12.95 9.08
C THR A 25 2.58 13.81 8.82
N SER A 26 3.79 13.30 9.04
CA SER A 26 5.03 14.01 8.70
C SER A 26 5.12 14.36 7.21
N VAL A 27 4.77 13.42 6.33
CA VAL A 27 4.79 13.66 4.87
C VAL A 27 3.74 14.68 4.45
N LEU A 28 2.55 14.66 5.06
CA LEU A 28 1.52 15.68 4.81
C LEU A 28 2.05 17.08 5.14
N HIS A 29 2.64 17.27 6.33
CA HIS A 29 3.21 18.56 6.71
C HIS A 29 4.38 18.97 5.80
N LEU A 30 5.23 18.02 5.39
CA LEU A 30 6.32 18.28 4.45
C LEU A 30 5.77 18.79 3.11
N VAL A 31 4.75 18.14 2.56
CA VAL A 31 4.12 18.56 1.30
C VAL A 31 3.51 19.95 1.44
N GLN A 32 2.74 20.20 2.50
CA GLN A 32 2.14 21.52 2.73
C GLN A 32 3.20 22.63 2.76
N ALA A 33 4.35 22.38 3.40
CA ALA A 33 5.47 23.31 3.42
C ALA A 33 6.12 23.49 2.03
N LEU A 34 6.32 22.40 1.28
CA LEU A 34 6.88 22.45 -0.07
C LEU A 34 5.96 23.21 -1.05
N SER A 35 4.66 22.97 -1.01
CA SER A 35 3.67 23.64 -1.86
C SER A 35 3.55 25.13 -1.54
N GLY A 36 3.73 25.53 -0.28
CA GLY A 36 3.68 26.93 0.14
C GLY A 36 4.95 27.75 -0.14
N ALA A 37 6.05 27.13 -0.54
CA ALA A 37 7.36 27.77 -0.63
C ALA A 37 7.63 28.53 -1.95
N GLY A 38 6.75 28.45 -2.94
CA GLY A 38 6.84 29.27 -4.17
C GLY A 38 8.05 28.95 -5.06
N TRP A 39 8.42 27.66 -5.18
CA TRP A 39 9.55 27.22 -5.98
C TRP A 39 9.40 27.61 -7.45
N ARG A 40 10.50 28.10 -8.06
CA ARG A 40 10.59 28.23 -9.52
C ARG A 40 10.54 26.85 -10.19
N ASP A 41 11.33 25.91 -9.66
CA ASP A 41 11.39 24.53 -10.08
C ASP A 41 11.13 23.63 -8.86
N ALA A 42 9.95 23.03 -8.79
CA ALA A 42 9.57 22.22 -7.63
C ALA A 42 10.47 20.97 -7.48
N PRO A 43 10.91 20.65 -6.25
CA PRO A 43 11.74 19.48 -6.01
C PRO A 43 10.96 18.19 -6.25
N ARG A 44 11.66 17.13 -6.64
CA ARG A 44 11.07 15.80 -6.71
C ARG A 44 10.93 15.21 -5.31
N LEU A 45 9.72 14.82 -4.92
CA LEU A 45 9.45 14.12 -3.66
C LEU A 45 9.63 12.61 -3.84
N TRP A 46 10.43 12.00 -3.00
CA TRP A 46 10.63 10.54 -2.95
C TRP A 46 10.12 9.97 -1.64
N LEU A 47 9.25 8.97 -1.72
CA LEU A 47 8.69 8.25 -0.58
C LEU A 47 9.21 6.82 -0.60
N ALA A 48 10.12 6.51 0.33
CA ALA A 48 10.68 5.18 0.49
C ALA A 48 9.92 4.41 1.58
N THR A 49 9.55 3.17 1.28
CA THR A 49 8.92 2.22 2.20
C THR A 49 9.69 0.90 2.20
N ARG A 50 9.44 0.03 3.17
CA ARG A 50 10.08 -1.29 3.24
C ARG A 50 9.06 -2.39 3.48
N GLY A 51 8.78 -3.17 2.44
CA GLY A 51 7.81 -4.25 2.46
C GLY A 51 6.37 -3.78 2.65
N ALA A 52 6.05 -2.53 2.28
CA ALA A 52 4.71 -1.95 2.49
C ALA A 52 3.66 -2.47 1.49
N ARG A 53 4.08 -3.21 0.46
CA ARG A 53 3.20 -3.91 -0.48
C ARG A 53 3.79 -5.26 -0.89
N SER A 54 2.93 -6.19 -1.30
CA SER A 54 3.38 -7.37 -2.02
C SER A 54 3.77 -6.97 -3.44
N ALA A 55 4.95 -7.39 -3.90
CA ALA A 55 5.46 -7.06 -5.23
C ALA A 55 5.89 -8.31 -6.03
N GLY A 56 5.83 -9.50 -5.46
CA GLY A 56 6.19 -10.77 -6.09
C GLY A 56 5.00 -11.62 -6.52
N LYS A 57 5.31 -12.78 -7.12
CA LYS A 57 4.33 -13.86 -7.35
C LYS A 57 4.07 -14.70 -6.10
N VAL A 58 5.00 -14.67 -5.16
CA VAL A 58 4.91 -15.40 -3.90
C VAL A 58 4.31 -14.47 -2.86
N ALA A 59 3.41 -14.99 -2.02
CA ALA A 59 2.85 -14.23 -0.92
C ALA A 59 3.98 -13.78 0.03
N GLU A 60 4.12 -12.47 0.18
CA GLU A 60 5.10 -11.83 1.06
C GLU A 60 4.40 -11.30 2.31
N ARG A 61 5.14 -11.24 3.43
CA ARG A 61 4.63 -10.54 4.61
C ARG A 61 4.70 -9.04 4.36
N VAL A 62 3.59 -8.35 4.57
CA VAL A 62 3.46 -6.91 4.32
C VAL A 62 3.59 -6.13 5.63
N ALA A 63 4.42 -5.09 5.63
CA ALA A 63 4.53 -4.10 6.70
C ALA A 63 3.36 -3.11 6.61
N VAL A 64 2.17 -3.56 7.03
CA VAL A 64 0.89 -2.85 6.85
C VAL A 64 0.89 -1.45 7.48
N ALA A 65 1.65 -1.22 8.56
CA ALA A 65 1.73 0.09 9.21
C ALA A 65 2.23 1.22 8.29
N GLN A 66 2.97 0.88 7.22
CA GLN A 66 3.47 1.85 6.23
C GLN A 66 2.54 2.01 5.02
N ALA A 67 1.56 1.11 4.83
CA ALA A 67 0.67 1.12 3.68
C ALA A 67 -0.12 2.45 3.49
N PRO A 68 -0.53 3.18 4.55
CA PRO A 68 -1.21 4.47 4.37
C PRO A 68 -0.38 5.49 3.57
N LEU A 69 0.95 5.44 3.65
CA LEU A 69 1.83 6.32 2.90
C LEU A 69 1.75 6.08 1.39
N LEU A 70 1.49 4.84 0.97
CA LEU A 70 1.30 4.51 -0.45
C LEU A 70 0.05 5.17 -1.03
N GLY A 71 -1.03 5.20 -0.24
CA GLY A 71 -2.28 5.88 -0.59
C GLY A 71 -2.11 7.40 -0.63
N LEU A 72 -1.46 7.99 0.38
CA LEU A 72 -1.13 9.41 0.36
C LEU A 72 -0.31 9.77 -0.89
N GLY A 73 0.73 9.01 -1.20
CA GLY A 73 1.53 9.25 -2.39
C GLY A 73 0.74 9.13 -3.71
N GLN A 74 -0.33 8.34 -3.74
CA GLN A 74 -1.23 8.26 -4.90
C GLN A 74 -2.06 9.53 -5.08
N VAL A 75 -2.54 10.13 -3.99
CA VAL A 75 -3.23 11.43 -4.02
C VAL A 75 -2.26 12.53 -4.42
N LEU A 76 -1.06 12.55 -3.85
CA LEU A 76 -0.03 13.54 -4.17
C LEU A 76 0.39 13.54 -5.65
N ALA A 77 0.44 12.38 -6.29
CA ALA A 77 0.74 12.28 -7.72
C ALA A 77 -0.30 13.01 -8.59
N VAL A 78 -1.53 13.15 -8.11
CA VAL A 78 -2.64 13.83 -8.82
C VAL A 78 -2.75 15.29 -8.39
N GLU A 79 -2.69 15.56 -7.08
CA GLU A 79 -2.94 16.90 -6.53
C GLU A 79 -1.71 17.81 -6.59
N GLN A 80 -0.51 17.25 -6.64
CA GLN A 80 0.77 17.98 -6.63
C GLN A 80 1.74 17.42 -7.70
N PRO A 81 1.35 17.41 -8.99
CA PRO A 81 2.14 16.80 -10.06
C PRO A 81 3.54 17.42 -10.22
N GLU A 82 3.70 18.70 -9.88
CA GLU A 82 4.98 19.43 -9.87
C GLU A 82 6.03 18.79 -8.95
N LEU A 83 5.58 18.15 -7.85
CA LEU A 83 6.46 17.44 -6.93
C LEU A 83 6.95 16.10 -7.49
N ARG A 84 6.40 15.63 -8.61
CA ARG A 84 6.83 14.37 -9.28
C ARG A 84 6.97 13.20 -8.30
N CYS A 85 5.99 13.08 -7.39
CA CYS A 85 6.03 12.17 -6.26
C CYS A 85 6.32 10.74 -6.69
N THR A 86 7.43 10.16 -6.22
CA THR A 86 7.88 8.82 -6.59
C THR A 86 7.95 7.92 -5.36
N ARG A 87 7.31 6.76 -5.46
CA ARG A 87 7.15 5.79 -4.37
C ARG A 87 8.00 4.57 -4.66
N VAL A 88 8.88 4.23 -3.71
CA VAL A 88 9.81 3.11 -3.82
C VAL A 88 9.62 2.20 -2.62
N ASP A 89 9.32 0.94 -2.86
CA ASP A 89 9.22 -0.06 -1.80
C ASP A 89 10.42 -1.01 -1.83
N LEU A 90 11.16 -1.07 -0.73
CA LEU A 90 12.46 -1.74 -0.63
C LEU A 90 12.32 -3.06 0.13
N GLU A 91 13.34 -3.91 0.02
CA GLU A 91 13.47 -5.17 0.75
C GLU A 91 14.89 -5.31 1.30
N GLY A 92 15.03 -6.07 2.38
CA GLY A 92 16.31 -6.45 2.94
C GLY A 92 16.82 -5.52 4.05
N GLY A 93 18.05 -5.76 4.45
CA GLY A 93 18.77 -4.93 5.42
C GLY A 93 19.09 -3.54 4.88
N ALA A 94 19.63 -2.67 5.74
CA ALA A 94 19.90 -1.27 5.41
C ALA A 94 20.76 -1.11 4.16
N ASP A 95 21.84 -1.87 4.03
CA ASP A 95 22.78 -1.76 2.89
C ASP A 95 22.11 -2.15 1.56
N VAL A 96 21.40 -3.28 1.53
CA VAL A 96 20.68 -3.75 0.34
C VAL A 96 19.60 -2.74 -0.08
N ALA A 97 18.89 -2.19 0.90
CA ALA A 97 17.87 -1.17 0.66
C ALA A 97 18.48 0.15 0.16
N ALA A 98 19.61 0.58 0.74
CA ALA A 98 20.33 1.78 0.32
C ALA A 98 20.86 1.66 -1.12
N ASP A 99 21.45 0.53 -1.47
CA ASP A 99 21.92 0.26 -2.84
C ASP A 99 20.77 0.29 -3.85
N ALA A 100 19.62 -0.31 -3.49
CA ALA A 100 18.44 -0.29 -4.33
C ALA A 100 17.86 1.13 -4.49
N LEU A 101 17.81 1.90 -3.41
CA LEU A 101 17.37 3.29 -3.44
C LEU A 101 18.30 4.16 -4.30
N LEU A 102 19.63 4.02 -4.16
CA LEU A 102 20.59 4.76 -4.96
C LEU A 102 20.44 4.46 -6.46
N ARG A 103 20.23 3.18 -6.80
CA ARG A 103 19.95 2.76 -8.19
C ARG A 103 18.66 3.37 -8.72
N GLU A 104 17.61 3.45 -7.90
CA GLU A 104 16.35 4.08 -8.29
C GLU A 104 16.48 5.59 -8.47
N LEU A 105 17.13 6.28 -7.53
CA LEU A 105 17.38 7.73 -7.59
C LEU A 105 18.21 8.13 -8.81
N SER A 106 19.11 7.24 -9.26
CA SER A 106 19.95 7.45 -10.44
C SER A 106 19.25 7.08 -11.75
N SER A 107 18.04 6.52 -11.71
CA SER A 107 17.33 6.07 -12.90
C SER A 107 16.62 7.24 -13.61
N THR A 108 16.63 7.21 -14.94
CA THR A 108 15.91 8.16 -15.80
C THR A 108 14.45 7.74 -16.06
N SER A 109 13.96 6.74 -15.33
CA SER A 109 12.61 6.22 -15.50
C SER A 109 11.55 7.22 -15.04
N PHE A 110 10.43 7.27 -15.78
CA PHE A 110 9.23 8.03 -15.41
C PHE A 110 8.28 7.26 -14.49
N GLU A 111 8.65 6.03 -14.12
CA GLU A 111 7.85 5.22 -13.22
C GLU A 111 7.83 5.84 -11.82
N ASP A 112 6.63 6.01 -11.28
CA ASP A 112 6.39 6.69 -10.00
C ASP A 112 6.05 5.70 -8.87
N GLN A 113 5.99 4.41 -9.20
CA GLN A 113 5.65 3.31 -8.30
C GLN A 113 6.51 2.09 -8.58
N THR A 114 7.52 1.89 -7.73
CA THR A 114 8.49 0.81 -7.88
C THR A 114 8.60 -0.03 -6.63
N ALA A 115 9.02 -1.28 -6.81
CA ALA A 115 9.37 -2.18 -5.73
C ALA A 115 10.63 -2.96 -6.08
N TRP A 116 11.54 -3.10 -5.12
CA TRP A 116 12.76 -3.88 -5.25
C TRP A 116 12.62 -5.16 -4.42
N ARG A 117 12.77 -6.33 -5.07
CA ARG A 117 12.72 -7.66 -4.44
C ARG A 117 13.81 -8.56 -4.98
N GLY A 118 14.65 -9.12 -4.11
CA GLY A 118 15.78 -9.96 -4.50
C GLY A 118 16.64 -9.33 -5.60
N GLY A 119 16.94 -8.03 -5.48
CA GLY A 119 17.71 -7.26 -6.47
C GLY A 119 16.98 -6.94 -7.78
N THR A 120 15.74 -7.42 -7.96
CA THR A 120 14.93 -7.15 -9.16
C THR A 120 14.03 -5.94 -8.96
N ARG A 121 14.13 -4.97 -9.86
CA ARG A 121 13.22 -3.82 -9.94
C ARG A 121 11.89 -4.23 -10.57
N ARG A 122 10.79 -3.85 -9.94
CA ARG A 122 9.42 -4.05 -10.42
C ARG A 122 8.67 -2.74 -10.45
N VAL A 123 7.71 -2.64 -11.36
CA VAL A 123 6.88 -1.44 -11.59
C VAL A 123 5.40 -1.80 -11.46
N ALA A 124 4.59 -0.89 -10.93
CA ALA A 124 3.16 -1.15 -10.75
C ALA A 124 2.41 -1.07 -12.09
N ARG A 125 1.51 -2.03 -12.33
CA ARG A 125 0.62 -2.05 -13.50
C ARG A 125 -0.77 -2.51 -13.08
N LEU A 126 -1.78 -1.92 -13.72
CA LEU A 126 -3.15 -2.41 -13.64
C LEU A 126 -3.37 -3.46 -14.72
N ALA A 127 -3.96 -4.58 -14.34
CA ALA A 127 -4.40 -5.65 -15.22
C ALA A 127 -5.85 -5.98 -14.92
N ARG A 128 -6.55 -6.60 -15.87
CA ARG A 128 -7.92 -7.08 -15.62
C ARG A 128 -7.87 -8.19 -14.57
N ALA A 129 -8.82 -8.15 -13.64
CA ALA A 129 -8.90 -9.14 -12.57
C ALA A 129 -9.04 -10.56 -13.09
N ALA A 130 -9.84 -10.79 -14.15
CA ALA A 130 -9.98 -12.11 -14.75
C ALA A 130 -8.61 -12.69 -15.17
N ASP A 131 -7.79 -11.90 -15.87
CA ASP A 131 -6.47 -12.31 -16.33
C ASP A 131 -5.50 -12.60 -15.17
N ALA A 132 -5.62 -11.88 -14.05
CA ALA A 132 -4.79 -12.06 -12.86
C ALA A 132 -5.25 -13.24 -11.96
N LEU A 133 -6.57 -13.43 -11.86
CA LEU A 133 -7.19 -14.46 -11.02
C LEU A 133 -7.21 -15.83 -11.70
N SER A 134 -7.23 -15.92 -13.03
CA SER A 134 -7.10 -17.19 -13.76
C SER A 134 -5.79 -17.93 -13.47
N ALA A 135 -4.78 -17.25 -12.89
CA ALA A 135 -3.54 -17.87 -12.44
C ALA A 135 -3.64 -18.51 -11.03
N HIS A 136 -4.77 -18.36 -10.34
CA HIS A 136 -4.98 -18.83 -8.96
C HIS A 136 -6.24 -19.72 -8.89
N GLU A 137 -6.12 -20.86 -8.21
CA GLU A 137 -7.27 -21.73 -7.94
C GLU A 137 -8.33 -20.99 -7.10
N PRO A 138 -9.62 -21.02 -7.49
CA PRO A 138 -10.67 -20.39 -6.71
C PRO A 138 -10.81 -21.07 -5.35
N ALA A 139 -10.44 -20.37 -4.29
CA ALA A 139 -10.71 -20.82 -2.93
C ALA A 139 -12.18 -20.55 -2.58
N THR A 140 -12.97 -21.60 -2.39
CA THR A 140 -14.32 -21.47 -1.80
C THR A 140 -14.16 -21.07 -0.33
N LEU A 141 -14.22 -19.76 -0.07
CA LEU A 141 -13.85 -19.16 1.23
C LEU A 141 -15.01 -19.01 2.21
N LEU A 142 -16.26 -19.09 1.73
CA LEU A 142 -17.44 -18.86 2.56
C LEU A 142 -18.15 -20.18 2.83
N ARG A 143 -18.33 -20.47 4.11
CA ARG A 143 -19.21 -21.54 4.60
C ARG A 143 -20.65 -21.09 4.60
N GLU A 144 -21.54 -21.96 4.16
CA GLU A 144 -22.98 -21.72 4.09
C GLU A 144 -23.62 -21.53 5.47
N ASP A 145 -23.06 -22.17 6.48
CA ASP A 145 -23.48 -22.15 7.89
C ASP A 145 -22.66 -21.17 8.76
N GLY A 146 -21.89 -20.28 8.13
CA GLY A 146 -21.08 -19.28 8.82
C GLY A 146 -21.86 -18.05 9.28
N THR A 147 -21.43 -17.45 10.38
CA THR A 147 -21.83 -16.09 10.79
C THR A 147 -20.69 -15.12 10.47
N TYR A 148 -21.01 -14.01 9.80
CA TYR A 148 -20.02 -13.02 9.34
C TYR A 148 -20.37 -11.62 9.88
N LEU A 149 -19.38 -10.94 10.46
CA LEU A 149 -19.46 -9.54 10.89
C LEU A 149 -19.08 -8.63 9.73
N ILE A 150 -19.95 -7.68 9.38
CA ILE A 150 -19.67 -6.64 8.37
C ILE A 150 -19.71 -5.28 9.06
N THR A 151 -18.58 -4.57 9.05
CA THR A 151 -18.45 -3.22 9.60
C THR A 151 -18.83 -2.17 8.56
N GLY A 152 -19.62 -1.16 8.94
CA GLY A 152 -19.92 -0.01 8.07
C GLY A 152 -20.98 -0.27 6.99
N ALA A 153 -21.72 -1.39 7.07
CA ALA A 153 -22.82 -1.68 6.14
C ALA A 153 -24.04 -0.74 6.33
N SER A 154 -24.10 0.00 7.44
CA SER A 154 -25.13 1.00 7.70
C SER A 154 -25.03 2.25 6.82
N VAL A 155 -23.87 2.52 6.19
CA VAL A 155 -23.62 3.80 5.47
C VAL A 155 -23.52 3.67 3.95
N ALA A 156 -23.64 2.48 3.37
CA ALA A 156 -23.59 2.34 1.93
C ALA A 156 -24.43 1.15 1.43
N TRP A 157 -25.16 1.41 0.35
CA TRP A 157 -25.89 0.46 -0.50
C TRP A 157 -27.30 0.10 -0.05
N GLY A 158 -28.28 0.58 -0.83
CA GLY A 158 -29.57 -0.10 -0.96
C GLY A 158 -29.32 -1.50 -1.49
N TRP A 159 -29.36 -2.48 -0.59
CA TRP A 159 -29.32 -3.91 -0.92
C TRP A 159 -30.54 -4.23 -1.81
N ASN A 160 -30.32 -4.34 -3.12
CA ASN A 160 -31.34 -4.90 -4.03
C ASN A 160 -31.21 -6.43 -4.00
N SER A 161 -32.22 -7.10 -3.46
CA SER A 161 -32.28 -8.55 -3.23
C SER A 161 -32.36 -9.42 -4.49
N ARG A 162 -31.75 -9.00 -5.61
CA ARG A 162 -31.77 -9.74 -6.89
C ARG A 162 -30.40 -10.17 -7.41
N ALA A 163 -29.33 -10.03 -6.64
CA ALA A 163 -28.01 -10.54 -7.01
C ALA A 163 -27.65 -11.78 -6.18
N GLY A 164 -27.88 -12.97 -6.75
CA GLY A 164 -27.33 -14.23 -6.28
C GLY A 164 -28.10 -14.88 -5.13
N SER A 165 -28.45 -16.15 -5.30
CA SER A 165 -28.83 -17.03 -4.19
C SER A 165 -27.67 -17.12 -3.21
N PHE A 166 -27.71 -16.31 -2.15
CA PHE A 166 -26.84 -16.52 -1.00
C PHE A 166 -27.31 -17.78 -0.26
N PRO A 167 -26.40 -18.72 0.08
CA PRO A 167 -26.69 -19.73 1.08
C PRO A 167 -27.02 -19.04 2.42
N ARG A 168 -27.72 -19.72 3.31
CA ARG A 168 -28.31 -19.22 4.58
C ARG A 168 -27.26 -18.78 5.63
N ALA A 169 -26.33 -17.91 5.27
CA ALA A 169 -25.40 -17.29 6.19
C ALA A 169 -26.10 -16.17 6.98
N HIS A 170 -25.94 -16.19 8.30
CA HIS A 170 -26.39 -15.10 9.15
C HIS A 170 -25.38 -13.95 9.06
N VAL A 171 -25.79 -12.84 8.43
CA VAL A 171 -25.00 -11.62 8.32
C VAL A 171 -25.54 -10.61 9.33
N THR A 172 -24.69 -10.19 10.27
CA THR A 172 -25.03 -9.14 11.25
C THR A 172 -24.25 -7.87 10.92
N CYS A 173 -24.98 -6.77 10.76
CA CYS A 173 -24.44 -5.44 10.52
C CYS A 173 -24.27 -4.70 11.85
N CYS A 174 -23.14 -4.03 12.05
CA CYS A 174 -22.90 -3.09 13.14
C CYS A 174 -22.63 -1.68 12.59
#